data_AF-A0A951R286-F1
#
_entry.id   AF-A0A951R286-F1
#
_cell.length_a   1.000
_cell.length_b   1.000
_cell.length_c   1.000
_cell.angle_alpha   90.00
_cell.angle_beta   90.00
_cell.angle_gamma   90.00
#
_symmetry.space_group_name_H-M   'P 1'
#
loop_
_entity.id
_entity.type
_entity.pdbx_description
1 polymer ?
#
loop_
_entity_poly.entity_id
_entity_poly.type
_entity_poly.pdbx_seq_one_letter_code
_entity_poly.pdbx_strand_id
1 'polypeptide(L)'
;LQEEMDKIGKETKFNGKNLLSGTTNFTIQAGANQETRKITTIDLVKEADTLSKIDVTDSAKSQSYVTAVDKTLEAINTGRATLGATQNRLECTSSNLTTSTENLSAAESRIRDIDVAKEMVKLSKLNILTQASQAMVAQAKQQPESVTQLLR
;
A
#
# COMPACT_ATOMS: atom_id res chain seq x y z
N LEU A 1 11.87 -33.66 -18.88
CA LEU A 1 10.93 -33.32 -17.79
C LEU A 1 11.64 -32.76 -16.57
N GLN A 2 12.60 -33.48 -15.97
CA GLN A 2 13.41 -32.97 -14.85
C GLN A 2 14.23 -31.73 -15.25
N GLU A 3 14.85 -31.75 -16.44
CA GLU A 3 15.54 -30.58 -17.01
C GLU A 3 14.61 -29.37 -17.20
N GLU A 4 13.34 -29.61 -17.54
CA GLU A 4 12.37 -28.52 -17.73
C GLU A 4 11.92 -27.94 -16.39
N MET A 5 11.75 -28.77 -15.36
CA MET A 5 11.49 -28.30 -14.00
C MET A 5 12.65 -27.45 -13.46
N ASP A 6 13.89 -27.88 -13.70
CA ASP A 6 15.09 -27.14 -13.33
C ASP A 6 15.20 -25.81 -14.09
N LYS A 7 14.91 -25.82 -15.39
CA LYS A 7 14.84 -24.61 -16.22
C LYS A 7 13.79 -23.62 -15.72
N ILE A 8 12.57 -24.07 -15.46
CA ILE A 8 11.50 -23.23 -14.89
C ILE A 8 11.93 -22.65 -13.55
N GLY A 9 12.55 -23.44 -12.67
CA GLY A 9 13.07 -22.98 -11.38
C GLY A 9 14.10 -21.87 -11.50
N LYS A 10 15.04 -21.99 -12.45
CA LYS A 10 16.15 -21.04 -12.67
C LYS A 10 15.77 -19.80 -13.49
N GLU A 11 14.83 -19.93 -14.43
CA GLU A 11 14.42 -18.86 -15.33
C GLU A 11 13.29 -17.99 -14.77
N THR A 12 12.48 -18.51 -13.83
CA THR A 12 11.38 -17.73 -13.23
C THR A 12 11.92 -16.61 -12.34
N LYS A 13 11.89 -15.39 -12.90
CA LYS A 13 12.36 -14.17 -12.24
C LYS A 13 11.29 -13.10 -12.27
N PHE A 14 11.19 -12.33 -11.21
CA PHE A 14 10.43 -11.08 -11.17
C PHE A 14 11.34 -9.95 -10.75
N ASN A 15 11.37 -8.87 -11.54
CA ASN A 15 12.28 -7.75 -11.34
C ASN A 15 13.75 -8.18 -11.11
N GLY A 16 14.21 -9.18 -11.88
CA GLY A 16 15.56 -9.74 -11.79
C GLY A 16 15.83 -10.65 -10.58
N LYS A 17 14.86 -10.83 -9.66
CA LYS A 17 14.98 -11.75 -8.52
C LYS A 17 14.38 -13.11 -8.88
N ASN A 18 15.16 -14.17 -8.67
CA ASN A 18 14.69 -15.55 -8.80
C ASN A 18 13.59 -15.83 -7.77
N LEU A 19 12.50 -16.45 -8.21
CA LEU A 19 11.35 -16.76 -7.35
C LEU A 19 11.33 -18.22 -6.89
N LEU A 20 11.87 -19.14 -7.69
CA LEU A 20 11.71 -20.60 -7.52
C LEU A 20 13.04 -21.36 -7.44
N SER A 21 14.16 -20.64 -7.31
CA SER A 21 15.51 -21.21 -7.15
C SER A 21 16.07 -20.78 -5.81
N GLY A 22 16.23 -21.74 -4.90
CA GLY A 22 16.49 -21.47 -3.49
C GLY A 22 15.24 -21.08 -2.71
N THR A 23 15.19 -21.37 -1.41
CA THR A 23 14.11 -20.89 -0.53
C THR A 23 14.24 -19.37 -0.35
N THR A 24 13.56 -18.61 -1.19
CA THR A 24 13.55 -17.15 -1.11
C THR A 24 12.37 -16.64 -0.29
N ASN A 25 12.67 -15.67 0.57
CA ASN A 25 11.67 -14.97 1.36
C ASN A 25 11.53 -13.55 0.82
N PHE A 26 10.31 -13.16 0.45
CA PHE A 26 9.98 -11.79 0.08
C PHE A 26 9.18 -11.15 1.20
N THR A 27 9.51 -9.91 1.55
CA THR A 27 8.75 -9.14 2.54
C THR A 27 8.09 -7.98 1.84
N ILE A 28 6.76 -7.93 1.91
CA ILE A 28 5.96 -6.84 1.39
C ILE A 28 5.54 -5.96 2.56
N GLN A 29 5.82 -4.67 2.46
CA GLN A 29 5.27 -3.67 3.36
C GLN A 29 3.77 -3.52 3.07
N ALA A 30 2.93 -3.80 4.07
CA ALA A 30 1.49 -3.92 3.93
C ALA A 30 0.72 -2.87 4.77
N GLY A 31 1.40 -1.83 5.24
CA GLY A 31 0.82 -0.73 6.00
C GLY A 31 1.76 0.47 6.06
N ALA A 32 1.26 1.58 6.59
CA ALA A 32 1.99 2.84 6.66
C ALA A 32 3.15 2.82 7.69
N ASN A 33 3.14 1.87 8.65
CA ASN A 33 4.13 1.80 9.71
C ASN A 33 5.08 0.61 9.50
N GLN A 34 5.01 -0.42 10.36
CA GLN A 34 5.90 -1.58 10.36
C GLN A 34 5.17 -2.88 9.98
N GLU A 35 3.94 -2.78 9.49
CA GLU A 35 3.14 -3.93 9.11
C GLU A 35 3.73 -4.59 7.86
N THR A 36 4.27 -5.78 8.01
CA THR A 36 4.84 -6.54 6.91
C THR A 36 4.09 -7.86 6.66
N ARG A 37 4.21 -8.38 5.45
CA ARG A 37 3.75 -9.70 5.03
C ARG A 37 4.92 -10.44 4.41
N LYS A 38 5.27 -11.58 5.00
CA LYS A 38 6.31 -12.46 4.48
C LYS A 38 5.68 -13.46 3.51
N ILE A 39 6.25 -13.55 2.31
CA ILE A 39 5.97 -14.57 1.31
C ILE A 39 7.17 -15.49 1.26
N THR A 40 6.94 -16.77 1.47
CA THR A 40 7.95 -17.82 1.30
C THR A 40 7.65 -18.55 0.01
N THR A 41 8.63 -18.68 -0.87
CA THR A 41 8.49 -19.48 -2.09
C THR A 41 9.12 -20.86 -1.93
N ILE A 42 8.68 -21.80 -2.76
CA ILE A 42 9.26 -23.14 -2.85
C ILE A 42 10.53 -23.12 -3.73
N ASP A 43 11.47 -23.99 -3.39
CA ASP A 43 12.66 -24.24 -4.21
C ASP A 43 12.39 -25.38 -5.19
N LEU A 44 11.97 -25.04 -6.41
CA LEU A 44 11.63 -26.02 -7.45
C LEU A 44 12.86 -26.74 -8.01
N VAL A 45 14.03 -26.09 -7.95
CA VAL A 45 15.31 -26.66 -8.40
C VAL A 45 15.72 -27.82 -7.50
N LYS A 46 15.57 -27.68 -6.18
CA LYS A 46 15.86 -28.75 -5.21
C LYS A 46 14.94 -29.96 -5.41
N GLU A 47 13.67 -29.72 -5.69
CA GLU A 47 12.72 -30.80 -5.99
C GLU A 47 13.08 -31.52 -7.30
N ALA A 48 13.45 -30.80 -8.35
CA ALA A 48 13.91 -31.38 -9.62
C ALA A 48 15.19 -32.22 -9.45
N ASP A 49 16.15 -31.74 -8.65
CA ASP A 49 17.39 -32.45 -8.33
C ASP A 49 17.10 -33.77 -7.58
N THR A 50 16.14 -33.76 -6.66
CA THR A 50 15.72 -34.96 -5.91
C THR A 50 15.14 -36.04 -6.83
N LEU A 51 14.34 -35.66 -7.83
CA LEU A 51 13.82 -36.59 -8.83
C LEU A 51 14.91 -37.12 -9.76
N SER A 52 15.90 -36.29 -10.11
CA SER A 52 16.97 -36.68 -11.03
C SER A 52 17.96 -37.71 -10.47
N LYS A 53 18.04 -37.81 -9.14
CA LYS A 53 18.92 -38.74 -8.43
C LYS A 53 18.36 -40.16 -8.32
N ILE A 54 17.07 -40.36 -8.62
CA ILE A 54 16.42 -41.66 -8.52
C ILE A 54 16.49 -42.35 -9.88
N ASP A 55 17.27 -43.42 -9.92
CA ASP A 55 17.42 -44.30 -11.07
C ASP A 55 16.15 -45.16 -11.28
N VAL A 56 15.74 -45.40 -12.52
CA VAL A 56 14.47 -46.10 -12.87
C VAL A 56 14.76 -47.46 -13.55
N THR A 57 15.98 -47.99 -13.40
CA THR A 57 16.42 -49.24 -14.05
C THR A 57 15.79 -50.53 -13.50
N ASP A 58 15.18 -50.48 -12.31
CA ASP A 58 14.57 -51.65 -11.65
C ASP A 58 13.16 -51.31 -11.14
N SER A 59 12.33 -52.34 -10.99
CA SER A 59 10.93 -52.23 -10.53
C SER A 59 10.84 -51.60 -9.13
N ALA A 60 11.72 -52.01 -8.20
CA ALA A 60 11.76 -51.44 -6.85
C ALA A 60 12.15 -49.95 -6.86
N LYS A 61 13.09 -49.57 -7.73
CA LYS A 61 13.49 -48.16 -7.87
C LYS A 61 12.42 -47.32 -8.57
N SER A 62 11.70 -47.90 -9.54
CA SER A 62 10.56 -47.28 -10.19
C SER A 62 9.42 -46.99 -9.22
N GLN A 63 9.13 -47.91 -8.29
CA GLN A 63 8.15 -47.67 -7.23
C GLN A 63 8.59 -46.52 -6.30
N SER A 64 9.89 -46.45 -5.97
CA SER A 64 10.46 -45.36 -5.18
C SER A 64 10.40 -44.01 -5.92
N TYR A 65 10.58 -44.01 -7.24
CA TYR A 65 10.44 -42.83 -8.08
C TYR A 65 9.02 -42.27 -8.05
N VAL A 66 7.99 -43.12 -8.15
CA VAL A 66 6.59 -42.69 -8.04
C VAL A 66 6.31 -42.03 -6.69
N THR A 67 6.78 -42.63 -5.58
CA THR A 67 6.63 -42.02 -4.26
C THR A 67 7.36 -40.68 -4.14
N ALA A 68 8.51 -40.51 -4.78
CA ALA A 68 9.21 -39.23 -4.81
C ALA A 68 8.44 -38.16 -5.61
N VAL A 69 7.86 -38.54 -6.74
CA VAL A 69 6.99 -37.64 -7.54
C VAL A 69 5.78 -37.18 -6.72
N ASP A 70 5.12 -38.07 -5.99
CA ASP A 70 3.97 -37.72 -5.15
C ASP A 70 4.35 -36.70 -4.08
N LYS A 71 5.50 -36.88 -3.42
CA LYS A 71 6.02 -35.94 -2.43
C LYS A 71 6.35 -34.57 -3.04
N THR A 72 7.00 -34.55 -4.20
CA THR A 72 7.29 -33.29 -4.89
C THR A 72 6.02 -32.58 -5.35
N LEU A 73 5.02 -33.33 -5.81
CA LEU A 73 3.71 -32.76 -6.16
C LEU A 73 3.01 -32.17 -4.94
N GLU A 74 3.04 -32.86 -3.80
CA GLU A 74 2.52 -32.35 -2.53
C GLU A 74 3.23 -31.06 -2.12
N ALA A 75 4.56 -31.02 -2.19
CA ALA A 75 5.34 -29.81 -1.88
C ALA A 75 4.96 -28.63 -2.78
N ILE A 76 4.84 -28.85 -4.10
CA ILE A 76 4.41 -27.82 -5.07
C ILE A 76 2.99 -27.33 -4.72
N ASN A 77 2.07 -28.23 -4.41
CA ASN A 77 0.70 -27.89 -4.05
C ASN A 77 0.65 -27.08 -2.75
N THR A 78 1.42 -27.45 -1.73
CA THR A 78 1.53 -26.67 -0.49
C THR A 78 2.11 -25.28 -0.75
N GLY A 79 3.13 -25.17 -1.61
CA GLY A 79 3.70 -23.89 -2.03
C GLY A 79 2.67 -23.01 -2.73
N ARG A 80 1.93 -23.55 -3.70
CA ARG A 80 0.85 -22.85 -4.42
C ARG A 80 -0.29 -22.43 -3.50
N ALA A 81 -0.72 -23.30 -2.59
CA ALA A 81 -1.76 -22.99 -1.61
C ALA A 81 -1.34 -21.85 -0.68
N THR A 82 -0.10 -21.85 -0.21
CA THR A 82 0.45 -20.78 0.65
C THR A 82 0.53 -19.45 -0.09
N LEU A 83 0.93 -19.46 -1.37
CA LEU A 83 0.92 -18.27 -2.21
C LEU A 83 -0.49 -17.73 -2.44
N GLY A 84 -1.46 -18.59 -2.76
CA GLY A 84 -2.87 -18.20 -2.92
C GLY A 84 -3.47 -17.63 -1.63
N ALA A 85 -3.19 -18.25 -0.48
CA ALA A 85 -3.61 -17.72 0.81
C ALA A 85 -3.01 -16.34 1.08
N THR A 86 -1.74 -16.13 0.72
CA THR A 86 -1.09 -14.82 0.89
C THR A 86 -1.64 -13.77 -0.07
N GLN A 87 -1.99 -14.14 -1.31
CA GLN A 87 -2.69 -13.27 -2.26
C GLN A 87 -4.03 -12.80 -1.69
N ASN A 88 -4.86 -13.70 -1.18
CA ASN A 88 -6.15 -13.35 -0.56
C ASN A 88 -5.97 -12.39 0.62
N ARG A 89 -4.94 -12.62 1.45
CA ARG A 89 -4.60 -11.71 2.56
C ARG A 89 -4.17 -10.33 2.08
N LEU A 90 -3.40 -10.25 0.99
CA LEU A 90 -2.97 -8.98 0.41
C LEU A 90 -4.14 -8.22 -0.20
N GLU A 91 -5.07 -8.91 -0.87
CA GLU A 91 -6.28 -8.29 -1.43
C GLU A 91 -7.19 -7.73 -0.32
N CYS A 92 -7.41 -8.50 0.74
CA CYS A 92 -8.15 -8.03 1.92
C CYS A 92 -7.44 -6.84 2.59
N THR A 93 -6.12 -6.89 2.71
CA THR A 93 -5.33 -5.78 3.27
C THR A 93 -5.43 -4.54 2.39
N SER A 94 -5.35 -4.68 1.07
CA SER A 94 -5.49 -3.59 0.11
C SER A 94 -6.86 -2.93 0.21
N SER A 95 -7.94 -3.71 0.26
CA SER A 95 -9.30 -3.18 0.42
C SER A 95 -9.44 -2.40 1.73
N ASN A 96 -8.92 -2.93 2.83
CA ASN A 96 -8.94 -2.24 4.12
C ASN A 96 -8.12 -0.93 4.11
N LEU A 97 -6.94 -0.93 3.47
CA LEU A 97 -6.11 0.27 3.34
C LEU A 97 -6.79 1.35 2.50
N THR A 98 -7.49 0.99 1.42
CA THR A 98 -8.26 1.95 0.62
C THR A 98 -9.33 2.63 1.46
N THR A 99 -10.14 1.85 2.19
CA THR A 99 -11.18 2.39 3.09
C THR A 99 -10.57 3.24 4.21
N SER A 100 -9.45 2.82 4.79
CA SER A 100 -8.78 3.60 5.84
C SER A 100 -8.20 4.92 5.29
N THR A 101 -7.67 4.90 4.07
CA THR A 101 -7.11 6.09 3.41
C THR A 101 -8.22 7.08 3.06
N GLU A 102 -9.37 6.60 2.59
CA GLU A 102 -10.55 7.43 2.32
C GLU A 102 -11.05 8.10 3.60
N ASN A 103 -11.20 7.33 4.69
CA ASN A 103 -11.62 7.86 5.99
C ASN A 103 -10.62 8.87 6.57
N LEU A 104 -9.31 8.60 6.44
CA LEU A 104 -8.28 9.53 6.90
C LEU A 104 -8.26 10.82 6.06
N SER A 105 -8.39 10.71 4.74
CA SER A 105 -8.48 11.87 3.85
C SER A 105 -9.72 12.72 4.15
N ALA A 106 -10.87 12.08 4.40
CA ALA A 106 -12.10 12.78 4.80
C ALA A 106 -11.96 13.45 6.18
N ALA A 107 -11.28 12.80 7.13
CA ALA A 107 -10.99 13.39 8.44
C ALA A 107 -10.01 14.57 8.33
N GLU A 108 -8.98 14.44 7.49
CA GLU A 108 -8.03 15.52 7.20
C GLU A 108 -8.74 16.71 6.54
N SER A 109 -9.59 16.46 5.55
CA SER A 109 -10.42 17.49 4.91
C SER A 109 -11.29 18.22 5.93
N ARG A 110 -11.93 17.53 6.88
CA ARG A 110 -12.70 18.18 7.95
C ARG A 110 -11.86 19.07 8.89
N ILE A 111 -10.59 18.75 9.08
CA ILE A 111 -9.69 19.49 9.98
C ILE A 111 -9.03 20.66 9.25
N ARG A 112 -8.57 20.42 8.02
CA ARG A 112 -7.75 21.36 7.26
C ARG A 112 -8.56 22.19 6.27
N ASP A 113 -9.59 21.63 5.67
CA ASP A 113 -10.38 22.33 4.68
C ASP A 113 -11.39 23.24 5.39
N ILE A 114 -11.40 24.50 4.96
CA ILE A 114 -12.31 25.51 5.45
C ILE A 114 -13.61 25.48 4.64
N ASP A 115 -14.72 25.77 5.31
CA ASP A 115 -15.96 26.12 4.61
C ASP A 115 -15.79 27.50 3.97
N VAL A 116 -15.57 27.50 2.65
CA VAL A 116 -15.35 28.71 1.84
C VAL A 116 -16.52 29.68 1.98
N ALA A 117 -17.76 29.21 2.08
CA ALA A 117 -18.91 30.10 2.22
C ALA A 117 -18.83 30.87 3.55
N LYS A 118 -18.51 30.18 4.64
CA LYS A 118 -18.38 30.79 5.97
C LYS A 118 -17.21 31.77 6.03
N GLU A 119 -16.04 31.42 5.49
CA GLU A 119 -14.89 32.32 5.51
C GLU A 119 -15.08 33.51 4.56
N MET A 120 -15.80 33.36 3.44
CA MET A 120 -16.16 34.48 2.55
C MET A 120 -17.13 35.46 3.21
N VAL A 121 -18.12 34.99 3.98
CA VAL A 121 -19.00 35.87 4.78
C VAL A 121 -18.20 36.62 5.83
N LYS A 122 -17.28 35.93 6.51
CA LYS A 122 -16.39 36.56 7.50
C LYS A 122 -15.45 37.58 6.86
N LEU A 123 -14.85 37.27 5.72
CA LEU A 123 -14.02 38.19 4.94
C LEU A 123 -14.83 39.41 4.49
N SER A 124 -16.04 39.23 3.98
CA SER A 124 -16.94 40.32 3.60
C SER A 124 -17.31 41.19 4.80
N LYS A 125 -17.64 40.58 5.95
CA LYS A 125 -17.88 41.31 7.21
C LYS A 125 -16.67 42.12 7.64
N LEU A 126 -15.47 41.56 7.57
CA LEU A 126 -14.22 42.25 7.90
C LEU A 126 -13.97 43.42 6.93
N ASN A 127 -14.20 43.24 5.63
CA ASN A 127 -14.08 44.32 4.65
C ASN A 127 -15.07 45.46 4.94
N ILE A 128 -16.34 45.15 5.21
CA ILE A 128 -17.34 46.15 5.61
C ILE A 128 -16.92 46.85 6.90
N LEU A 129 -16.41 46.11 7.89
CA LEU A 129 -15.91 46.70 9.14
C LEU A 129 -14.74 47.65 8.88
N THR A 130 -13.78 47.28 8.03
CA THR A 130 -12.65 48.16 7.69
C THR A 130 -13.09 49.42 6.94
N GLN A 131 -14.05 49.32 6.03
CA GLN A 131 -14.63 50.48 5.36
C GLN A 131 -15.39 51.38 6.35
N ALA A 132 -16.16 50.78 7.26
CA ALA A 132 -16.84 51.50 8.33
C ALA A 132 -15.86 52.16 9.31
N SER A 133 -14.76 51.48 9.69
CA SER A 133 -13.71 52.06 10.53
C SER A 133 -13.02 53.24 9.85
N GLN A 134 -12.74 53.16 8.54
CA GLN A 134 -12.20 54.29 7.78
C GLN A 134 -13.18 55.47 7.72
N ALA A 135 -14.47 55.21 7.47
CA ALA A 135 -15.51 56.23 7.49
C ALA A 135 -15.70 56.86 8.89
N MET A 136 -15.67 56.05 9.95
CA MET A 136 -15.73 56.55 11.33
C MET A 136 -14.49 57.35 11.71
N VAL A 137 -13.29 56.96 11.27
CA VAL A 137 -12.07 57.76 11.47
C VAL A 137 -12.17 59.09 10.72
N ALA A 138 -12.72 59.11 9.51
CA ALA A 138 -12.96 60.35 8.78
C ALA A 138 -13.98 61.26 9.49
N GLN A 139 -15.09 60.68 9.98
CA GLN A 139 -16.11 61.39 10.76
C GLN A 139 -15.54 61.94 12.09
N ALA A 140 -14.75 61.14 12.80
CA ALA A 140 -14.11 61.53 14.06
C ALA A 140 -13.06 62.62 13.86
N LYS A 141 -12.41 62.71 12.68
CA LYS A 141 -11.51 63.81 12.33
C LYS A 141 -12.25 65.13 12.03
N GLN A 142 -13.45 65.07 11.46
CA GLN A 142 -14.25 66.26 11.14
C GLN A 142 -14.94 66.89 12.37
N GLN A 143 -15.27 66.08 13.38
CA GLN A 143 -15.90 66.54 14.61
C GLN A 143 -15.12 67.63 15.36
N PRO A 144 -13.79 67.50 15.61
CA PRO A 144 -13.01 68.56 16.27
C PRO A 144 -12.83 69.82 15.41
N GLU A 145 -12.75 69.72 14.08
CA GLU A 145 -12.64 70.90 13.21
C GLU A 145 -13.90 71.78 13.25
N SER A 146 -15.07 71.16 13.29
CA SER A 146 -16.35 71.86 13.41
C SER A 146 -16.49 72.61 14.75
N VAL A 147 -15.94 72.04 15.84
CA VAL A 147 -15.92 72.69 17.15
C VAL A 147 -14.93 73.86 17.18
N THR A 148 -13.77 73.78 16.51
CA THR A 148 -12.86 74.93 16.38
C THR A 148 -13.42 76.07 15.53
N GLN A 149 -14.39 75.79 14.65
CA GLN A 149 -15.07 76.80 13.85
C GLN A 149 -16.17 77.54 14.65
N LEU A 150 -16.72 76.91 15.69
CA LEU A 150 -17.64 77.51 16.67
C LEU A 150 -16.93 78.29 17.80
N LEU A 151 -15.61 78.15 17.93
CA LEU A 151 -14.77 78.87 18.90
C LEU A 151 -14.01 80.06 18.28
N ARG A 152 -14.44 80.53 17.10
CA ARG A 152 -13.89 81.72 16.41
C ARG A 152 -14.90 82.85 16.33
#